data_AF-A0A662I1V9-F1
#
_entry.id   AF-A0A662I1V9-F1
#
_cell.length_a   1.000
_cell.length_b   1.000
_cell.length_c   1.000
_cell.angle_alpha   90.00
_cell.angle_beta   90.00
_cell.angle_gamma   90.00
#
_symmetry.space_group_name_H-M   'P 1'
#
loop_
_entity.id
_entity.type
_entity.pdbx_description
1 polymer ?
#
loop_
_entity_poly.entity_id
_entity_poly.type
_entity_poly.pdbx_seq_one_letter_code
_entity_poly.pdbx_strand_id
1 'polypeptide(L)'
;MKLDASVGFLLAFSLNLVFTLMKNYVAARITSYFILATTIVIFKARSFKLGLNAESIVAGLFYSILPHYFNLMILGLANEVSFIALNSMLIIPNLFTSIIEELYFRVLLYDTLKKSYFKTSLMFSLFHLSLYTFNEAILSLILVAFYFSLGIIFQVLYEKHGFAACSTSHIAFNIVASMYLVNLKYLCLAVIIFTTMATALIIKEIIYRY
;
A
#
# COMPACT_ATOMS: atom_id res chain seq x y z
N MET A 1 5.65 -4.76 -29.09
CA MET A 1 5.29 -4.78 -27.66
C MET A 1 3.78 -4.57 -27.57
N LYS A 2 3.01 -5.46 -26.91
CA LYS A 2 1.58 -5.18 -26.68
C LYS A 2 1.48 -4.12 -25.57
N LEU A 3 0.67 -3.09 -25.78
CA LEU A 3 0.38 -2.10 -24.75
C LEU A 3 -0.51 -2.76 -23.69
N ASP A 4 -0.09 -2.70 -22.43
CA ASP A 4 -0.84 -3.22 -21.28
C ASP A 4 -0.63 -2.35 -20.03
N ALA A 5 -1.23 -2.76 -18.91
CA ALA A 5 -1.19 -2.00 -17.67
C ALA A 5 0.24 -1.70 -17.18
N SER A 6 1.22 -2.55 -17.49
CA SER A 6 2.63 -2.36 -17.11
C SER A 6 3.22 -1.09 -17.71
N VAL A 7 2.73 -0.67 -18.89
CA VAL A 7 3.11 0.61 -19.52
C VAL A 7 2.64 1.79 -18.67
N GLY A 8 1.41 1.73 -18.16
CA GLY A 8 0.90 2.75 -17.23
C GLY A 8 1.74 2.84 -15.95
N PHE A 9 2.23 1.70 -15.44
CA PHE A 9 3.11 1.68 -14.27
C PHE A 9 4.43 2.38 -14.59
N LEU A 10 5.07 2.00 -15.70
CA LEU A 10 6.35 2.59 -16.10
C LEU A 10 6.25 4.09 -16.31
N LEU A 11 5.15 4.57 -16.90
CA LEU A 11 4.88 6.00 -17.07
C LEU A 11 4.67 6.70 -15.71
N ALA A 12 3.83 6.14 -14.84
CA ALA A 12 3.58 6.70 -13.52
C ALA A 12 4.87 6.76 -12.70
N PHE A 13 5.60 5.65 -12.62
CA PHE A 13 6.86 5.56 -11.90
C PHE A 13 7.93 6.52 -12.44
N SER A 14 8.13 6.58 -13.75
CA SER A 14 9.16 7.43 -14.35
C SER A 14 8.87 8.92 -14.15
N LEU A 15 7.62 9.35 -14.36
CA LEU A 15 7.24 10.76 -14.15
C LEU A 15 7.28 11.14 -12.68
N ASN A 16 6.85 10.24 -11.80
CA ASN A 16 6.99 10.43 -10.35
C ASN A 16 8.46 10.65 -9.97
N LEU A 17 9.34 9.77 -10.44
CA LEU A 17 10.78 9.87 -10.19
C LEU A 17 11.34 11.21 -10.65
N VAL A 18 10.98 11.67 -11.86
CA VAL A 18 11.40 12.98 -12.38
C VAL A 18 10.94 14.12 -11.48
N PHE A 19 9.65 14.17 -11.12
CA PHE A 19 9.15 15.24 -10.26
C PHE A 19 9.72 15.22 -8.84
N THR A 20 9.99 14.03 -8.30
CA THR A 20 10.64 13.87 -7.00
C THR A 20 12.09 14.33 -7.03
N LEU A 21 12.83 14.04 -8.10
CA LEU A 21 14.19 14.59 -8.30
C LEU A 21 14.17 16.12 -8.42
N MET A 22 13.10 16.68 -8.98
CA MET A 22 12.85 18.13 -9.02
C MET A 22 12.30 18.70 -7.70
N LYS A 23 12.14 17.88 -6.66
CA LYS A 23 11.54 18.23 -5.35
C LYS A 23 10.10 18.76 -5.45
N ASN A 24 9.38 18.43 -6.53
CA ASN A 24 7.97 18.79 -6.72
C ASN A 24 7.05 17.62 -6.37
N TYR A 25 6.94 17.33 -5.07
CA TYR A 25 6.17 16.17 -4.56
C TYR A 25 4.65 16.28 -4.80
N VAL A 26 4.13 17.49 -4.98
CA VAL A 26 2.72 17.71 -5.32
C VAL A 26 2.45 17.24 -6.75
N ALA A 27 3.27 17.69 -7.71
CA ALA A 27 3.17 17.24 -9.10
C ALA A 27 3.42 15.73 -9.21
N ALA A 28 4.41 15.19 -8.50
CA ALA A 28 4.72 13.75 -8.48
C ALA A 28 3.48 12.92 -8.10
N ARG A 29 2.79 13.28 -7.01
CA ARG A 29 1.57 12.60 -6.57
C ARG A 29 0.43 12.74 -7.58
N ILE A 30 0.07 13.97 -7.95
CA ILE A 30 -1.09 14.22 -8.82
C ILE A 30 -0.93 13.49 -10.17
N THR A 31 0.24 13.62 -10.80
CA THR A 31 0.49 13.00 -12.10
C THR A 31 0.48 11.48 -12.01
N SER A 32 1.06 10.90 -10.96
CA SER A 32 1.03 9.45 -10.73
C SER A 32 -0.39 8.91 -10.65
N TYR A 33 -1.22 9.46 -9.77
CA TYR A 33 -2.60 9.00 -9.60
C TYR A 33 -3.45 9.27 -10.85
N PHE A 34 -3.21 10.37 -11.56
CA PHE A 34 -3.87 10.64 -12.84
C PHE A 34 -3.54 9.55 -13.88
N ILE A 35 -2.27 9.15 -13.99
CA ILE A 35 -1.84 8.07 -14.90
C ILE A 35 -2.46 6.74 -14.48
N LEU A 36 -2.45 6.40 -13.19
CA LEU A 36 -3.07 5.17 -12.71
C LEU A 36 -4.57 5.13 -13.03
N ALA A 37 -5.31 6.19 -12.70
CA ALA A 37 -6.74 6.30 -12.99
C ALA A 37 -7.04 6.20 -14.49
N THR A 38 -6.28 6.91 -15.32
CA THR A 38 -6.42 6.84 -16.78
C THR A 38 -6.13 5.43 -17.30
N THR A 39 -5.11 4.76 -16.76
CA THR A 39 -4.74 3.39 -17.14
C THR A 39 -5.85 2.40 -16.78
N ILE A 40 -6.49 2.56 -15.62
CA ILE A 40 -7.67 1.77 -15.22
C ILE A 40 -8.79 1.90 -16.25
N VAL A 41 -9.10 3.12 -16.69
CA VAL A 41 -10.17 3.39 -17.66
C VAL A 41 -9.86 2.80 -19.04
N ILE A 42 -8.61 2.91 -19.50
CA ILE A 42 -8.18 2.45 -20.83
C ILE A 42 -8.16 0.92 -20.91
N PHE A 43 -7.46 0.25 -19.99
CA PHE A 43 -7.18 -1.18 -20.16
C PHE A 43 -8.28 -2.07 -19.58
N LYS A 44 -9.02 -1.58 -18.58
CA LYS A 44 -10.10 -2.28 -17.86
C LYS A 44 -9.69 -3.63 -17.26
N ALA A 45 -10.25 -3.95 -16.10
CA ALA A 45 -10.02 -5.26 -15.50
C ALA A 45 -10.67 -6.37 -16.34
N ARG A 46 -9.95 -7.47 -16.59
CA ARG A 46 -10.52 -8.67 -17.22
C ARG A 46 -11.35 -9.48 -16.24
N SER A 47 -10.92 -9.51 -14.98
CA SER A 47 -11.63 -10.16 -13.90
C SER A 47 -11.65 -9.24 -12.68
N PHE A 48 -12.80 -9.17 -12.00
CA PHE A 48 -12.96 -8.33 -10.83
C PHE A 48 -13.78 -9.05 -9.77
N LYS A 49 -13.15 -9.32 -8.62
CA LYS A 49 -13.81 -9.90 -7.45
C LYS A 49 -14.16 -8.76 -6.50
N LEU A 50 -15.44 -8.38 -6.46
CA LEU A 50 -15.89 -7.25 -5.64
C LEU A 50 -15.86 -7.58 -4.14
N GLY A 51 -16.41 -8.73 -3.73
CA GLY A 51 -16.31 -9.21 -2.35
C GLY A 51 -17.09 -8.41 -1.31
N LEU A 52 -18.23 -7.82 -1.67
CA LEU A 52 -19.09 -7.04 -0.75
C LEU A 52 -19.89 -7.96 0.18
N ASN A 53 -19.25 -8.49 1.20
CA ASN A 53 -19.92 -9.15 2.32
C ASN A 53 -19.29 -8.69 3.65
N ALA A 54 -20.01 -8.95 4.76
CA ALA A 54 -19.57 -8.51 6.08
C ALA A 54 -18.21 -9.12 6.46
N GLU A 55 -17.98 -10.40 6.12
CA GLU A 55 -16.73 -11.10 6.39
C GLU A 55 -15.53 -10.41 5.75
N SER A 56 -15.66 -9.97 4.50
CA SER A 56 -14.61 -9.25 3.76
C SER A 56 -14.28 -7.92 4.40
N ILE A 57 -15.29 -7.15 4.83
CA ILE A 57 -15.09 -5.86 5.49
C ILE A 57 -14.40 -6.06 6.84
N VAL A 58 -14.87 -7.04 7.63
CA VAL A 58 -14.29 -7.37 8.93
C VAL A 58 -12.86 -7.85 8.79
N ALA A 59 -12.57 -8.74 7.83
CA ALA A 59 -11.22 -9.18 7.53
C ALA A 59 -10.33 -8.00 7.15
N GLY A 60 -10.79 -7.12 6.26
CA GLY A 60 -10.06 -5.91 5.87
C GLY A 60 -9.70 -5.03 7.06
N LEU A 61 -10.66 -4.75 7.94
CA LEU A 61 -10.42 -3.95 9.16
C LEU A 61 -9.42 -4.65 10.10
N PHE A 62 -9.63 -5.94 10.40
CA PHE A 62 -8.78 -6.67 11.34
C PHE A 62 -7.31 -6.68 10.91
N TYR A 63 -7.06 -7.01 9.64
CA TYR A 63 -5.71 -7.11 9.10
C TYR A 63 -5.03 -5.76 8.89
N SER A 64 -5.80 -4.67 8.74
CA SER A 64 -5.25 -3.32 8.76
C SER A 64 -4.77 -2.88 10.14
N ILE A 65 -5.48 -3.29 11.20
CA ILE A 65 -5.18 -2.87 12.58
C ILE A 65 -4.00 -3.62 13.15
N LEU A 66 -3.81 -4.90 12.78
CA LEU A 66 -2.78 -5.77 13.35
C LEU A 66 -1.34 -5.17 13.32
N PRO A 67 -0.81 -4.65 12.20
CA PRO A 67 0.51 -4.05 12.19
C PRO A 67 0.58 -2.77 13.06
N HIS A 68 -0.49 -1.97 13.08
CA HIS A 68 -0.57 -0.80 13.96
C HIS A 68 -0.61 -1.17 15.43
N TYR A 69 -1.37 -2.20 15.79
CA TYR A 69 -1.45 -2.71 17.15
C TYR A 69 -0.06 -3.10 17.67
N PHE A 70 0.69 -3.89 16.89
CA PHE A 70 2.05 -4.26 17.28
C PHE A 70 3.01 -3.06 17.33
N ASN A 71 2.90 -2.11 16.39
CA ASN A 71 3.69 -0.89 16.42
C ASN A 71 3.43 -0.06 17.67
N LEU A 72 2.15 0.21 17.97
CA LEU A 72 1.75 0.97 19.15
C LEU A 72 2.12 0.26 20.45
N MET A 73 2.02 -1.07 20.50
CA MET A 73 2.45 -1.84 21.65
C MET A 73 3.95 -1.72 21.87
N ILE A 74 4.78 -2.07 20.87
CA ILE A 74 6.24 -2.11 21.04
C ILE A 74 6.83 -0.71 21.18
N LEU A 75 6.46 0.20 20.27
CA LEU A 75 7.04 1.54 20.21
C LEU A 75 6.37 2.49 21.20
N GLY A 76 5.10 2.27 21.54
CA GLY A 76 4.44 3.02 22.60
C GLY A 76 5.03 2.69 23.97
N LEU A 77 5.32 1.41 24.26
CA LEU A 77 6.05 1.02 25.47
C LEU A 77 7.46 1.63 25.53
N ALA A 78 8.08 1.83 24.37
CA ALA A 78 9.39 2.48 24.27
C ALA A 78 9.34 4.02 24.32
N ASN A 79 8.15 4.63 24.43
CA ASN A 79 7.93 6.08 24.33
C ASN A 79 8.44 6.69 23.01
N GLU A 80 8.38 5.93 21.92
CA GLU A 80 8.79 6.38 20.58
C GLU A 80 7.59 6.74 19.69
N VAL A 81 6.39 6.83 20.28
CA VAL A 81 5.13 7.16 19.61
C VAL A 81 4.53 8.43 20.20
N SER A 82 4.11 9.34 19.33
CA SER A 82 3.33 10.53 19.69
C SER A 82 1.98 10.50 18.98
N PHE A 83 0.89 10.50 19.74
CA PHE A 83 -0.45 10.58 19.15
C PHE A 83 -0.75 11.99 18.65
N ILE A 84 -1.43 12.06 17.51
CA ILE A 84 -1.85 13.30 16.88
C ILE A 84 -3.36 13.26 16.59
N ALA A 85 -3.99 14.42 16.60
CA ALA A 85 -5.40 14.53 16.25
C ALA A 85 -5.60 14.10 14.78
N LEU A 86 -6.64 13.32 14.52
CA LEU A 86 -7.00 12.90 13.17
C LEU A 86 -7.27 14.14 12.31
N ASN A 87 -6.51 14.31 11.22
CA ASN A 87 -6.79 15.34 10.24
C ASN A 87 -7.90 14.85 9.30
N SER A 88 -9.14 15.28 9.56
CA SER A 88 -10.31 14.90 8.78
C SER A 88 -10.20 15.25 7.29
N MET A 89 -9.40 16.25 6.93
CA MET A 89 -9.15 16.61 5.52
C MET A 89 -8.37 15.53 4.76
N LEU A 90 -7.66 14.62 5.45
CA LEU A 90 -6.93 13.52 4.83
C LEU A 90 -7.80 12.30 4.55
N ILE A 91 -9.01 12.19 5.14
CA ILE A 91 -9.87 11.02 4.99
C ILE A 91 -10.29 10.83 3.53
N ILE A 92 -10.76 11.90 2.88
CA ILE A 92 -11.23 11.84 1.49
C ILE A 92 -10.08 11.49 0.53
N PRO A 93 -8.91 12.20 0.56
CA PRO A 93 -7.76 11.80 -0.23
C PRO A 93 -7.35 10.34 -0.01
N ASN A 94 -7.24 9.88 1.24
CA ASN A 94 -6.86 8.51 1.57
C ASN A 94 -7.86 7.49 1.01
N LEU A 95 -9.16 7.80 1.01
CA LEU A 95 -10.18 6.95 0.39
C LEU A 95 -9.91 6.79 -1.11
N PHE A 96 -9.74 7.90 -1.83
CA PHE A 96 -9.56 7.89 -3.29
C PHE A 96 -8.24 7.24 -3.70
N THR A 97 -7.13 7.59 -3.05
CA THR A 97 -5.81 7.02 -3.38
C THR A 97 -5.78 5.52 -3.14
N SER A 98 -6.30 5.06 -1.99
CA SER A 98 -6.35 3.63 -1.67
C SER A 98 -7.20 2.85 -2.67
N ILE A 99 -8.36 3.38 -3.07
CA ILE A 99 -9.23 2.72 -4.07
C ILE A 99 -8.52 2.64 -5.43
N ILE A 100 -7.90 3.74 -5.90
CA ILE A 100 -7.19 3.77 -7.18
C ILE A 100 -6.01 2.79 -7.16
N GLU A 101 -5.24 2.76 -6.08
CA GLU A 101 -4.11 1.85 -5.94
C GLU A 101 -4.55 0.40 -5.92
N GLU A 102 -5.58 0.04 -5.15
CA GLU A 102 -6.04 -1.34 -5.10
C GLU A 102 -6.65 -1.78 -6.45
N LEU A 103 -7.40 -0.92 -7.14
CA LEU A 103 -7.91 -1.21 -8.49
C LEU A 103 -6.76 -1.41 -9.47
N TYR A 104 -5.75 -0.56 -9.41
CA TYR A 104 -4.63 -0.64 -10.32
C TYR A 104 -3.74 -1.86 -10.05
N PHE A 105 -3.24 -2.00 -8.82
CA PHE A 105 -2.25 -3.02 -8.48
C PHE A 105 -2.87 -4.40 -8.32
N ARG A 106 -3.98 -4.56 -7.58
CA ARG A 106 -4.55 -5.89 -7.25
C ARG A 106 -5.42 -6.47 -8.33
N VAL A 107 -6.07 -5.61 -9.10
CA VAL A 107 -6.99 -6.04 -10.15
C VAL A 107 -6.28 -6.01 -11.50
N LEU A 108 -5.94 -4.82 -11.98
CA LEU A 108 -5.49 -4.65 -13.36
C LEU A 108 -4.05 -5.18 -13.60
N LEU A 109 -3.10 -4.71 -12.80
CA LEU A 109 -1.69 -5.05 -12.98
C LEU A 109 -1.43 -6.51 -12.57
N TYR A 110 -2.10 -7.01 -11.54
CA TYR A 110 -2.03 -8.42 -11.14
C TYR A 110 -2.41 -9.38 -12.26
N ASP A 111 -3.53 -9.14 -12.95
CA ASP A 111 -3.94 -9.93 -14.11
C ASP A 111 -2.91 -9.84 -15.25
N THR A 112 -2.37 -8.64 -15.49
CA THR A 112 -1.32 -8.39 -16.51
C THR A 112 -0.03 -9.15 -16.20
N LEU A 113 0.35 -9.24 -14.92
CA LEU A 113 1.55 -9.92 -14.44
C LEU A 113 1.36 -11.43 -14.22
N LYS A 114 0.32 -12.02 -14.82
CA LYS A 114 -0.02 -13.44 -14.70
C LYS A 114 -0.23 -13.88 -13.25
N LYS A 115 -0.91 -13.04 -12.47
CA LYS A 115 -1.27 -13.32 -11.07
C LYS A 115 -0.06 -13.62 -10.17
N SER A 116 1.01 -12.83 -10.32
CA SER A 116 2.22 -12.98 -9.53
C SER A 116 2.25 -12.02 -8.33
N TYR A 117 2.05 -12.56 -7.12
CA TYR A 117 2.15 -11.82 -5.85
C TYR A 117 3.44 -11.03 -5.73
N PHE A 118 4.56 -11.69 -6.03
CA PHE A 118 5.88 -11.11 -5.92
C PHE A 118 6.03 -9.90 -6.83
N LYS A 119 5.70 -10.03 -8.13
CA LYS A 119 5.86 -8.94 -9.10
C LYS A 119 4.94 -7.77 -8.79
N THR A 120 3.67 -8.03 -8.46
CA THR A 120 2.72 -6.97 -8.11
C THR A 120 3.15 -6.22 -6.85
N SER A 121 3.58 -6.94 -5.81
CA SER A 121 4.03 -6.31 -4.56
C SER A 121 5.34 -5.55 -4.73
N LEU A 122 6.25 -6.04 -5.58
CA LEU A 122 7.48 -5.33 -5.94
C LEU A 122 7.17 -4.02 -6.69
N MET A 123 6.28 -4.07 -7.68
CA MET A 123 5.89 -2.87 -8.43
C MET A 123 5.16 -1.87 -7.52
N PHE A 124 4.26 -2.34 -6.66
CA PHE A 124 3.61 -1.52 -5.64
C PHE A 124 4.63 -0.83 -4.71
N SER A 125 5.65 -1.56 -4.28
CA SER A 125 6.73 -1.02 -3.45
C SER A 125 7.58 0.03 -4.18
N LEU A 126 7.97 -0.24 -5.42
CA LEU A 126 8.73 0.69 -6.25
C LEU A 126 7.94 1.97 -6.57
N PHE A 127 6.62 1.88 -6.77
CA PHE A 127 5.76 3.04 -6.93
C PHE A 127 5.92 4.01 -5.75
N HIS A 128 5.92 3.47 -4.53
CA HIS A 128 6.05 4.27 -3.32
C HIS A 128 7.46 4.81 -3.11
N LEU A 129 8.52 4.11 -3.54
CA LEU A 129 9.89 4.62 -3.48
C LEU A 129 10.02 6.01 -4.13
N SER A 130 9.35 6.20 -5.26
CA SER A 130 9.41 7.47 -6.01
C SER A 130 8.74 8.64 -5.28
N LEU A 131 7.92 8.40 -4.24
CA LEU A 131 7.24 9.45 -3.48
C LEU A 131 8.09 10.04 -2.34
N TYR A 132 9.26 9.46 -2.06
CA TYR A 132 10.13 9.86 -0.96
C TYR A 132 11.43 10.50 -1.44
N THR A 133 12.06 11.27 -0.56
CA THR A 133 13.35 11.88 -0.84
C THR A 133 14.46 10.83 -0.86
N PHE A 134 15.22 10.78 -1.95
CA PHE A 134 16.40 9.91 -2.08
C PHE A 134 17.59 10.32 -1.19
N ASN A 135 17.40 11.29 -0.29
CA ASN A 135 18.46 11.79 0.57
C ASN A 135 18.95 10.74 1.59
N GLU A 136 18.16 9.69 1.85
CA GLU A 136 18.56 8.58 2.73
C GLU A 136 18.28 7.22 2.07
N ALA A 137 19.28 6.68 1.37
CA ALA A 137 19.18 5.38 0.70
C ALA A 137 18.73 4.22 1.63
N ILE A 138 19.13 4.27 2.91
CA ILE A 138 18.73 3.27 3.91
C ILE A 138 17.24 3.38 4.22
N LEU A 139 16.73 4.60 4.44
CA LEU A 139 15.31 4.84 4.68
C LEU A 139 14.47 4.40 3.46
N SER A 140 14.94 4.69 2.25
CA SER A 140 14.33 4.22 1.01
C SER A 140 14.24 2.69 0.94
N LEU A 141 15.30 1.97 1.30
CA LEU A 141 15.31 0.51 1.32
C LEU A 141 14.34 -0.06 2.37
N ILE A 142 14.31 0.55 3.54
CA ILE A 142 13.39 0.22 4.64
C ILE A 142 11.94 0.35 4.16
N LEU A 143 11.60 1.48 3.54
CA LEU A 143 10.26 1.74 3.00
C LEU A 143 9.90 0.73 1.91
N VAL A 144 10.84 0.37 1.03
CA VAL A 144 10.62 -0.67 0.01
C VAL A 144 10.23 -2.01 0.65
N ALA A 145 10.92 -2.44 1.70
CA ALA A 145 10.60 -3.69 2.39
C ALA A 145 9.22 -3.63 3.07
N PHE A 146 8.91 -2.49 3.68
CA PHE A 146 7.61 -2.23 4.30
C PHE A 146 6.46 -2.27 3.28
N TYR A 147 6.55 -1.51 2.19
CA TYR A 147 5.53 -1.49 1.14
C TYR A 147 5.40 -2.82 0.41
N PHE A 148 6.50 -3.55 0.24
CA PHE A 148 6.44 -4.89 -0.32
C PHE A 148 5.60 -5.83 0.57
N SER A 149 5.79 -5.74 1.89
CA SER A 149 5.05 -6.54 2.87
C SER A 149 3.56 -6.18 2.90
N LEU A 150 3.21 -4.88 2.90
CA LEU A 150 1.83 -4.41 2.71
C LEU A 150 1.25 -4.90 1.37
N GLY A 151 2.07 -4.88 0.32
CA GLY A 151 1.72 -5.37 -1.00
C GLY A 151 1.25 -6.82 -0.98
N ILE A 152 1.94 -7.67 -0.22
CA ILE A 152 1.54 -9.07 -0.02
C ILE A 152 0.22 -9.13 0.75
N ILE A 153 0.10 -8.42 1.86
CA ILE A 153 -1.10 -8.41 2.70
C ILE A 153 -2.34 -8.09 1.87
N PHE A 154 -2.32 -6.98 1.14
CA PHE A 154 -3.47 -6.55 0.33
C PHE A 154 -3.77 -7.51 -0.82
N GLN A 155 -2.75 -8.12 -1.43
CA GLN A 155 -2.97 -9.12 -2.49
C GLN A 155 -3.64 -10.39 -1.94
N VAL A 156 -3.23 -10.87 -0.76
CA VAL A 156 -3.84 -12.03 -0.14
C VAL A 156 -5.31 -11.74 0.23
N LEU A 157 -5.59 -10.54 0.76
CA LEU A 157 -6.97 -10.12 1.05
C LEU A 157 -7.83 -10.04 -0.20
N TYR A 158 -7.32 -9.47 -1.30
CA TYR A 158 -8.03 -9.42 -2.56
C TYR A 158 -8.39 -10.82 -3.07
N GLU A 159 -7.43 -11.75 -3.03
CA GLU A 159 -7.66 -13.12 -3.49
C GLU A 159 -8.69 -13.86 -2.64
N LYS A 160 -8.57 -13.83 -1.30
CA LYS A 160 -9.49 -14.57 -0.42
C LYS A 160 -10.87 -13.89 -0.34
N HIS A 161 -10.90 -12.59 -0.13
CA HIS A 161 -12.11 -11.86 0.26
C HIS A 161 -12.61 -10.87 -0.80
N GLY A 162 -11.78 -10.48 -1.77
CA GLY A 162 -12.13 -9.56 -2.84
C GLY A 162 -11.74 -8.11 -2.56
N PHE A 163 -12.12 -7.24 -3.49
CA PHE A 163 -11.76 -5.83 -3.53
C PHE A 163 -12.16 -5.06 -2.28
N ALA A 164 -13.36 -5.31 -1.76
CA ALA A 164 -13.83 -4.65 -0.54
C ALA A 164 -12.85 -4.87 0.64
N ALA A 165 -12.32 -6.10 0.81
CA ALA A 165 -11.41 -6.39 1.90
C ALA A 165 -10.07 -5.66 1.77
N CYS A 166 -9.44 -5.71 0.59
CA CYS A 166 -8.14 -5.05 0.39
C CYS A 166 -8.27 -3.51 0.44
N SER A 167 -9.32 -2.94 -0.14
CA SER A 167 -9.57 -1.49 -0.08
C SER A 167 -9.91 -1.02 1.32
N THR A 168 -10.79 -1.70 2.05
CA THR A 168 -11.08 -1.36 3.45
C THR A 168 -9.82 -1.48 4.30
N SER A 169 -8.99 -2.51 4.07
CA SER A 169 -7.73 -2.66 4.78
C SER A 169 -6.78 -1.50 4.51
N HIS A 170 -6.61 -1.10 3.25
CA HIS A 170 -5.70 -0.03 2.88
C HIS A 170 -6.19 1.33 3.41
N ILE A 171 -7.49 1.62 3.28
CA ILE A 171 -8.10 2.85 3.80
C ILE A 171 -7.92 2.94 5.32
N ALA A 172 -8.26 1.87 6.05
CA ALA A 172 -8.16 1.84 7.50
C ALA A 172 -6.70 1.95 7.96
N PHE A 173 -5.76 1.27 7.28
CA PHE A 173 -4.33 1.41 7.54
C PHE A 173 -3.88 2.87 7.41
N ASN A 174 -4.23 3.54 6.32
CA ASN A 174 -3.84 4.95 6.11
C ASN A 174 -4.48 5.91 7.13
N ILE A 175 -5.73 5.66 7.53
CA ILE A 175 -6.41 6.45 8.57
C ILE A 175 -5.70 6.26 9.92
N VAL A 176 -5.44 5.02 10.34
CA VAL A 176 -4.79 4.74 11.63
C VAL A 176 -3.35 5.26 11.64
N ALA A 177 -2.60 5.10 10.54
CA ALA A 177 -1.26 5.68 10.37
C ALA A 177 -1.25 7.20 10.53
N SER A 178 -2.35 7.89 10.20
CA SER A 178 -2.45 9.35 10.32
C SER A 178 -2.75 9.85 11.75
N MET A 179 -2.96 8.94 12.70
CA MET A 179 -3.30 9.28 14.10
C MET A 179 -2.10 9.24 15.05
N TYR A 180 -0.92 8.84 14.57
CA TYR A 180 0.28 8.81 15.38
C TYR A 180 1.55 9.03 14.55
N LEU A 181 2.57 9.56 15.19
CA LEU A 181 3.91 9.72 14.65
C LEU A 181 4.85 8.75 15.35
N VAL A 182 5.81 8.23 14.60
CA VAL A 182 6.88 7.37 15.11
C VAL A 182 8.21 8.08 14.94
N ASN A 183 9.08 7.96 15.94
CA ASN A 183 10.44 8.45 15.82
C ASN A 183 11.19 7.76 14.66
N LEU A 184 11.88 8.52 13.82
CA LEU A 184 12.57 8.00 12.63
C LEU A 184 13.92 7.31 12.93
N LYS A 185 14.15 6.89 14.18
CA LYS A 185 15.30 6.06 14.54
C LYS A 185 15.24 4.74 13.77
N TYR A 186 16.39 4.26 13.27
CA TYR A 186 16.46 3.01 12.50
C TYR A 186 15.84 1.80 13.23
N LEU A 187 15.95 1.73 14.56
CA LEU A 187 15.31 0.69 15.36
C LEU A 187 13.78 0.74 15.28
N CYS A 188 13.19 1.95 15.34
CA CYS A 188 11.74 2.13 15.23
C CYS A 188 11.24 1.73 13.85
N LEU A 189 11.99 2.10 12.81
CA LEU A 189 11.70 1.71 11.43
C LEU A 189 11.80 0.18 11.22
N ALA A 190 12.79 -0.46 11.84
CA ALA A 190 12.92 -1.92 11.82
C ALA A 190 11.71 -2.60 12.47
N VAL A 191 11.22 -2.09 13.61
CA VAL A 191 10.00 -2.60 14.25
C VAL A 191 8.81 -2.51 13.30
N ILE A 192 8.60 -1.36 12.62
CA ILE A 192 7.51 -1.19 11.65
C ILE A 192 7.59 -2.24 10.52
N ILE A 193 8.79 -2.50 9.99
CA ILE A 193 8.96 -3.54 8.97
C ILE A 193 8.62 -4.90 9.53
N PHE A 194 9.21 -5.28 10.67
CA PHE A 194 9.04 -6.61 11.24
C PHE A 194 7.59 -6.91 11.62
N THR A 195 6.86 -5.94 12.17
CA THR A 195 5.43 -6.10 12.49
C THR A 195 4.57 -6.25 11.24
N THR A 196 4.91 -5.55 10.16
CA THR A 196 4.24 -5.66 8.87
C THR A 196 4.56 -7.00 8.19
N MET A 197 5.82 -7.44 8.22
CA MET A 197 6.23 -8.76 7.73
C MET A 197 5.57 -9.88 8.54
N ALA A 198 5.53 -9.76 9.86
CA ALA A 198 4.84 -10.72 10.72
C ALA A 198 3.34 -10.78 10.37
N THR A 199 2.70 -9.63 10.17
CA THR A 199 1.31 -9.56 9.68
C THR A 199 1.16 -10.28 8.33
N ALA A 200 2.05 -10.04 7.37
CA ALA A 200 2.03 -10.70 6.07
C ALA A 200 2.18 -12.24 6.19
N LEU A 201 3.05 -12.70 7.09
CA LEU A 201 3.25 -14.13 7.37
C LEU A 201 2.01 -14.73 8.06
N ILE A 202 1.46 -14.07 9.07
CA ILE A 202 0.24 -14.50 9.77
C ILE A 202 -0.91 -14.62 8.78
N ILE A 203 -1.11 -13.60 7.95
CA ILE A 203 -2.14 -13.59 6.92
C ILE A 203 -1.92 -14.74 5.96
N LYS A 204 -0.71 -14.95 5.48
CA LYS A 204 -0.42 -16.07 4.57
C LYS A 204 -0.71 -17.42 5.24
N GLU A 205 -0.28 -17.64 6.47
CA GLU A 205 -0.49 -18.93 7.15
C GLU A 205 -1.96 -19.17 7.51
N ILE A 206 -2.69 -18.14 7.98
CA ILE A 206 -4.11 -18.26 8.34
C ILE A 206 -4.99 -18.36 7.08
N ILE A 207 -4.63 -17.66 6.00
CA ILE A 207 -5.45 -17.60 4.78
C ILE A 207 -5.20 -18.77 3.81
N TYR A 208 -3.98 -19.31 3.74
CA TYR A 208 -3.68 -20.42 2.81
C TYR A 208 -3.71 -21.82 3.44
N ARG A 209 -3.75 -21.97 4.78
CA ARG A 209 -3.93 -23.28 5.41
C ARG A 209 -5.39 -23.69 5.64
N TYR A 210 -6.35 -22.78 5.44
CA TYR A 210 -7.80 -22.99 5.55
C TYR A 210 -8.54 -22.36 4.37
#